data_AF-A0A662XG98-F1
#
_entry.id   AF-A0A662XG98-F1
#
_cell.length_a   1.000
_cell.length_b   1.000
_cell.length_c   1.000
_cell.angle_alpha   90.00
_cell.angle_beta   90.00
_cell.angle_gamma   90.00
#
_symmetry.space_group_name_H-M   'P 1'
#
loop_
_entity.id
_entity.type
_entity.pdbx_description
1 polymer ?
#
loop_
_entity_poly.entity_id
_entity_poly.type
_entity_poly.pdbx_seq_one_letter_code
_entity_poly.pdbx_strand_id
1 'polypeptide(L)'
;MRKKRALPTPLRPENNSSTGEGDVNGRQIHRLGEDPSLQTLTPRSLAKSVAELDALRSRVLELEQQLSKHQIEAFTASKTGKKLPPLNDPLGYANGEGMVCTDNWEVLYQILRPGLNESCLTTTSSNPDAAASSPSSSPSKKTDVIVLVSSGAYNPIHMLHIRAFYVARQYVESNYKFPVVGAFISPSHDTYVRVKNRRNPREMITKRHRLALIETAVAASSWIEVDKWEITRRRVLDYLSTLSHVRETCETHFPQFRFHVMYVCGCNTVVKLSHSALRGDGFGCITVCRPTQTAMVVKHLGKTLAKTTTVVEDTGVLPCDLERATSFRVRQALTNVETNASMIEMMVGKPVFQYFVKHEIGRKIAGKENWSDDDKQWRDEDLAYVEYSEN
;
A
#
# COMPACT_ATOMS: atom_id res chain seq x y z
N MET A 1 -56.63 41.08 -14.48
CA MET A 1 -57.72 40.30 -13.84
C MET A 1 -58.03 39.07 -14.67
N ARG A 2 -57.69 37.87 -14.17
CA ARG A 2 -58.40 36.60 -14.42
C ARG A 2 -57.81 35.55 -13.47
N LYS A 3 -58.50 35.34 -12.35
CA LYS A 3 -58.20 34.34 -11.31
C LYS A 3 -58.35 32.93 -11.92
N LYS A 4 -57.33 32.08 -11.83
CA LYS A 4 -57.47 30.64 -12.00
C LYS A 4 -57.47 29.95 -10.64
N ARG A 5 -58.44 29.05 -10.49
CA ARG A 5 -58.87 28.34 -9.27
C ARG A 5 -57.78 27.45 -8.68
N ALA A 6 -57.73 27.45 -7.35
CA ALA A 6 -57.05 26.44 -6.55
C ALA A 6 -57.82 25.11 -6.60
N LEU A 7 -57.10 24.01 -6.75
CA LEU A 7 -57.58 22.64 -6.50
C LEU A 7 -57.17 22.24 -5.06
N PRO A 8 -58.01 21.46 -4.35
CA PRO A 8 -57.81 21.19 -2.93
C PRO A 8 -56.65 20.22 -2.67
N THR A 9 -55.89 20.57 -1.64
CA THR A 9 -54.80 19.81 -1.01
C THR A 9 -55.28 18.42 -0.55
N PRO A 10 -54.58 17.32 -0.87
CA PRO A 10 -54.83 16.04 -0.21
C PRO A 10 -54.38 16.13 1.25
N LEU A 11 -55.25 15.74 2.16
CA LEU A 11 -55.01 15.66 3.60
C LEU A 11 -53.77 14.81 3.88
N ARG A 12 -52.80 15.39 4.61
CA ARG A 12 -51.74 14.64 5.28
C ARG A 12 -52.39 13.77 6.36
N PRO A 13 -52.06 12.47 6.48
CA PRO A 13 -52.18 11.80 7.76
C PRO A 13 -51.10 12.37 8.69
N GLU A 14 -51.55 12.91 9.83
CA GLU A 14 -50.67 13.30 10.92
C GLU A 14 -49.93 12.09 11.51
N ASN A 15 -48.69 12.35 11.92
CA ASN A 15 -47.77 11.42 12.57
C ASN A 15 -48.40 10.72 13.80
N ASN A 16 -48.11 9.43 13.97
CA ASN A 16 -47.47 8.92 15.19
C ASN A 16 -47.22 7.41 15.13
N SER A 17 -45.95 7.03 14.88
CA SER A 17 -45.26 5.94 15.58
C SER A 17 -43.82 5.86 15.07
N SER A 18 -42.98 6.79 15.52
CA SER A 18 -41.53 6.59 15.53
C SER A 18 -41.18 5.65 16.68
N THR A 19 -41.47 4.37 16.54
CA THR A 19 -40.80 3.34 17.34
C THR A 19 -39.42 3.16 16.73
N GLY A 20 -38.44 3.88 17.27
CA GLY A 20 -37.05 3.51 17.06
C GLY A 20 -36.84 2.13 17.68
N GLU A 21 -36.60 1.12 16.86
CA GLU A 21 -36.08 -0.16 17.32
C GLU A 21 -34.65 0.10 17.81
N GLY A 22 -34.52 0.42 19.10
CA GLY A 22 -33.27 0.35 19.81
C GLY A 22 -33.05 -1.08 20.28
N ASP A 23 -31.83 -1.59 20.10
CA ASP A 23 -31.39 -2.79 20.81
C ASP A 23 -31.35 -2.52 22.33
N VAL A 24 -31.30 -3.57 23.16
CA VAL A 24 -31.37 -3.57 24.64
C VAL A 24 -30.32 -2.64 25.30
N ASN A 25 -29.36 -2.14 24.52
CA ASN A 25 -28.30 -1.21 24.91
C ASN A 25 -28.50 0.25 24.44
N GLY A 26 -29.66 0.62 23.90
CA GLY A 26 -30.00 2.01 23.55
C GLY A 26 -29.25 2.57 22.32
N ARG A 27 -28.66 1.72 21.48
CA ARG A 27 -28.05 2.15 20.21
C ARG A 27 -29.11 2.35 19.14
N GLN A 28 -29.05 3.49 18.46
CA GLN A 28 -29.95 3.84 17.37
C GLN A 28 -29.62 2.99 16.14
N ILE A 29 -30.56 2.16 15.69
CA ILE A 29 -30.40 1.32 14.50
C ILE A 29 -30.87 2.12 13.28
N HIS A 30 -29.94 2.54 12.44
CA HIS A 30 -30.26 3.14 11.14
C HIS A 30 -30.61 2.03 10.14
N ARG A 31 -31.62 2.24 9.28
CA ARG A 31 -31.82 1.37 8.11
C ARG A 31 -30.56 1.44 7.24
N LEU A 32 -30.13 0.32 6.66
CA LEU A 32 -28.90 0.19 5.85
C LEU A 32 -28.73 1.28 4.75
N GLY A 33 -29.82 1.83 4.22
CA GLY A 33 -29.77 2.95 3.26
C GLY A 33 -29.60 4.35 3.86
N GLU A 34 -29.74 4.49 5.17
CA GLU A 34 -29.75 5.75 5.92
C GLU A 34 -28.51 5.91 6.82
N ASP A 35 -27.63 4.91 6.87
CA ASP A 35 -26.38 4.99 7.62
C ASP A 35 -25.42 6.02 6.96
N PRO A 36 -25.06 7.12 7.67
CA PRO A 36 -24.20 8.15 7.12
C PRO A 36 -22.82 7.63 6.68
N SER A 37 -22.32 6.55 7.30
CA SER A 37 -21.03 5.95 6.95
C SER A 37 -21.07 5.26 5.58
N LEU A 38 -22.22 4.68 5.21
CA LEU A 38 -22.42 3.96 3.93
C LEU A 38 -22.65 4.91 2.75
N GLN A 39 -23.09 6.15 2.99
CA GLN A 39 -23.26 7.17 1.96
C GLN A 39 -21.92 7.64 1.33
N THR A 40 -20.81 7.38 2.02
CA THR A 40 -19.46 7.74 1.54
C THR A 40 -18.82 6.67 0.63
N LEU A 41 -19.46 5.51 0.49
CA LEU A 41 -18.97 4.39 -0.32
C LEU A 41 -19.45 4.49 -1.77
N THR A 42 -18.63 3.98 -2.71
CA THR A 42 -19.09 3.86 -4.10
C THR A 42 -20.22 2.84 -4.19
N PRO A 43 -21.13 2.90 -5.19
CA PRO A 43 -22.20 1.92 -5.35
C PRO A 43 -21.70 0.47 -5.35
N ARG A 44 -20.49 0.27 -5.86
CA ARG A 44 -19.79 -1.01 -5.84
C ARG A 44 -19.31 -1.40 -4.45
N SER A 45 -18.61 -0.51 -3.76
CA SER A 45 -18.17 -0.70 -2.36
C SER A 45 -19.38 -1.03 -1.48
N LEU A 46 -20.48 -0.30 -1.66
CA LEU A 46 -21.75 -0.56 -0.98
C LEU A 46 -22.30 -1.96 -1.30
N ALA A 47 -22.40 -2.33 -2.57
CA ALA A 47 -22.88 -3.67 -2.97
C ALA A 47 -22.02 -4.80 -2.38
N LYS A 48 -20.70 -4.60 -2.30
CA LYS A 48 -19.80 -5.57 -1.68
C LYS A 48 -19.96 -5.64 -0.17
N SER A 49 -20.03 -4.50 0.52
CA SER A 49 -20.29 -4.46 1.96
C SER A 49 -21.63 -5.10 2.32
N VAL A 50 -22.66 -4.90 1.51
CA VAL A 50 -23.98 -5.54 1.67
C VAL A 50 -23.85 -7.05 1.48
N ALA A 51 -23.16 -7.52 0.45
CA ALA A 51 -22.96 -8.95 0.22
C ALA A 51 -22.12 -9.62 1.34
N GLU A 52 -21.09 -8.94 1.85
CA GLU A 52 -20.30 -9.41 2.99
C GLU A 52 -21.15 -9.47 4.27
N LEU A 53 -22.01 -8.47 4.49
CA LEU A 53 -22.94 -8.45 5.62
C LEU A 53 -23.99 -9.57 5.51
N ASP A 54 -24.52 -9.82 4.32
CA ASP A 54 -25.47 -10.90 4.06
C ASP A 54 -24.81 -12.27 4.27
N ALA A 55 -23.57 -12.46 3.80
CA ALA A 55 -22.80 -13.67 4.06
C ALA A 55 -22.53 -13.88 5.56
N LEU A 56 -22.20 -12.80 6.29
CA LEU A 56 -22.03 -12.85 7.74
C LEU A 56 -23.34 -13.21 8.44
N ARG A 57 -24.46 -12.62 8.04
CA ARG A 57 -25.81 -12.94 8.55
C ARG A 57 -26.16 -14.40 8.31
N SER A 58 -25.92 -14.92 7.11
CA SER A 58 -26.12 -16.34 6.81
C SER A 58 -25.26 -17.24 7.70
N ARG A 59 -24.01 -16.85 7.98
CA ARG A 59 -23.11 -17.60 8.85
C ARG A 59 -23.56 -17.58 10.32
N VAL A 60 -24.05 -16.44 10.81
CA VAL A 60 -24.65 -16.32 12.15
C VAL A 60 -25.88 -17.21 12.25
N LEU A 61 -26.77 -17.18 11.25
CA LEU A 61 -27.98 -18.01 11.22
C LEU A 61 -27.64 -19.51 11.20
N GLU A 62 -26.60 -19.91 10.46
CA GLU A 62 -26.08 -21.27 10.45
C GLU A 62 -25.56 -21.69 11.83
N LEU A 63 -24.81 -20.81 12.51
CA LEU A 63 -24.31 -21.06 13.86
C LEU A 63 -25.44 -21.14 14.89
N GLU A 64 -26.46 -20.28 14.81
CA GLU A 64 -27.67 -20.35 15.64
C GLU A 64 -28.44 -21.66 15.41
N GLN A 65 -28.50 -22.12 14.16
CA GLN A 65 -29.12 -23.40 13.82
C GLN A 65 -28.30 -24.60 14.32
N GLN A 66 -26.96 -24.51 14.31
CA GLN A 66 -26.09 -25.51 14.91
C GLN A 66 -26.22 -25.52 16.44
N LEU A 67 -26.29 -24.36 17.07
CA LEU A 67 -26.45 -24.20 18.52
C LEU A 67 -27.80 -24.75 19.00
N SER A 68 -28.88 -24.48 18.26
CA SER A 68 -30.21 -25.01 18.58
C SER A 68 -30.32 -26.52 18.38
N LYS A 69 -29.56 -27.10 17.43
CA LYS A 69 -29.47 -28.56 17.23
C LYS A 69 -28.64 -29.26 18.30
N HIS A 70 -27.62 -28.60 18.86
CA HIS A 70 -26.72 -29.19 19.87
C HIS A 70 -27.12 -28.89 21.32
N GLN A 71 -28.30 -28.31 21.57
CA GLN A 71 -28.79 -28.05 22.93
C GLN A 71 -29.44 -29.25 23.63
N ILE A 72 -29.05 -30.48 23.26
CA ILE A 72 -29.18 -31.71 24.06
C ILE A 72 -27.90 -32.53 23.83
N GLU A 73 -26.77 -32.09 24.37
CA GLU A 73 -25.60 -32.95 24.68
C GLU A 73 -24.55 -32.13 25.44
N ALA A 74 -24.95 -31.56 26.58
CA ALA A 74 -24.00 -31.07 27.56
C ALA A 74 -23.67 -32.23 28.52
N PHE A 75 -22.62 -33.02 28.21
CA PHE A 75 -21.69 -33.59 29.20
C PHE A 75 -20.60 -34.41 28.49
N THR A 76 -19.37 -33.87 28.47
CA THR A 76 -18.04 -34.51 28.70
C THR A 76 -16.93 -33.89 27.86
N ALA A 77 -15.75 -33.83 28.46
CA ALA A 77 -14.69 -32.87 28.18
C ALA A 77 -13.70 -33.28 27.06
N SER A 78 -12.98 -32.25 26.59
CA SER A 78 -11.54 -32.25 26.24
C SER A 78 -11.11 -32.56 24.79
N LYS A 79 -10.72 -31.51 24.01
CA LYS A 79 -9.30 -31.19 23.68
C LYS A 79 -9.15 -30.00 22.71
N THR A 80 -8.34 -29.02 23.15
CA THR A 80 -7.39 -28.19 22.39
C THR A 80 -7.85 -27.46 21.12
N GLY A 81 -8.26 -26.19 21.27
CA GLY A 81 -8.20 -25.18 20.22
C GLY A 81 -7.28 -24.04 20.66
N LYS A 82 -6.17 -23.83 19.95
CA LYS A 82 -5.20 -22.75 20.20
C LYS A 82 -5.90 -21.39 20.07
N LYS A 83 -5.89 -20.61 21.15
CA LYS A 83 -6.27 -19.19 21.17
C LYS A 83 -5.32 -18.41 20.23
N LEU A 84 -5.88 -17.62 19.32
CA LEU A 84 -5.11 -16.53 18.70
C LEU A 84 -4.71 -15.52 19.78
N PRO A 85 -3.47 -15.01 19.79
CA PRO A 85 -3.07 -13.98 20.73
C PRO A 85 -3.80 -12.66 20.43
N PRO A 86 -4.13 -11.86 21.45
CA PRO A 86 -4.72 -10.54 21.26
C PRO A 86 -3.70 -9.57 20.63
N LEU A 87 -4.19 -8.70 19.75
CA LEU A 87 -3.45 -7.53 19.27
C LEU A 87 -3.30 -6.53 20.43
N ASN A 88 -2.21 -6.65 21.16
CA ASN A 88 -1.58 -5.59 21.95
C ASN A 88 -0.22 -6.11 22.43
N ASP A 89 0.87 -5.62 21.84
CA ASP A 89 2.19 -5.67 22.48
C ASP A 89 2.61 -4.23 22.81
N PRO A 90 2.75 -3.88 24.10
CA PRO A 90 3.48 -2.71 24.54
C PRO A 90 4.93 -3.13 24.84
N LEU A 91 5.85 -2.81 23.95
CA LEU A 91 7.29 -2.76 24.22
C LEU A 91 7.73 -1.39 23.68
N GLY A 92 7.91 -0.36 24.51
CA GLY A 92 8.89 -0.35 25.59
C GLY A 92 10.16 0.29 25.04
N TYR A 93 10.16 1.62 24.92
CA TYR A 93 11.39 2.39 24.65
C TYR A 93 12.34 2.20 25.84
N ALA A 94 13.39 1.40 25.65
CA ALA A 94 14.55 1.41 26.52
C ALA A 94 15.64 2.26 25.85
N ASN A 95 15.94 3.40 26.46
CA ASN A 95 17.14 4.18 26.17
C ASN A 95 18.38 3.33 26.44
N GLY A 96 19.26 3.22 25.45
CA GLY A 96 20.57 2.59 25.58
C GLY A 96 21.48 3.09 24.47
N GLU A 97 22.53 3.80 24.86
CA GLU A 97 23.56 4.41 24.02
C GLU A 97 24.25 3.37 23.12
N GLY A 98 24.49 3.72 21.84
CA GLY A 98 25.37 2.92 20.97
C GLY A 98 25.10 3.06 19.47
N MET A 99 26.07 3.66 18.78
CA MET A 99 26.38 3.55 17.35
C MET A 99 25.36 4.16 16.36
N VAL A 100 25.72 5.32 15.81
CA VAL A 100 25.08 5.93 14.65
C VAL A 100 25.39 5.06 13.42
N CYS A 101 24.46 4.21 13.01
CA CYS A 101 24.48 3.56 11.70
C CYS A 101 23.77 4.48 10.69
N THR A 102 24.49 4.88 9.65
CA THR A 102 24.06 5.86 8.64
C THR A 102 23.27 5.27 7.48
N ASP A 103 22.79 4.02 7.57
CA ASP A 103 22.23 3.29 6.43
C ASP A 103 20.76 2.90 6.64
N ASN A 104 19.89 3.44 5.79
CA ASN A 104 18.42 3.29 5.78
C ASN A 104 17.91 1.89 5.35
N TRP A 105 18.50 0.81 5.87
CA TRP A 105 18.10 -0.58 5.56
C TRP A 105 17.62 -1.35 6.79
N GLU A 106 17.38 -0.65 7.90
CA GLU A 106 16.98 -1.27 9.17
C GLU A 106 15.76 -2.17 8.99
N VAL A 107 14.80 -1.85 8.11
CA VAL A 107 13.62 -2.71 7.93
C VAL A 107 14.00 -4.05 7.31
N LEU A 108 14.84 -4.05 6.27
CA LEU A 108 15.34 -5.31 5.68
C LEU A 108 16.23 -6.08 6.64
N TYR A 109 17.08 -5.38 7.40
CA TYR A 109 17.89 -6.01 8.46
C TYR A 109 17.02 -6.64 9.54
N GLN A 110 15.91 -6.01 9.94
CA GLN A 110 14.97 -6.53 10.93
C GLN A 110 14.13 -7.70 10.39
N ILE A 111 13.75 -7.70 9.11
CA ILE A 111 13.01 -8.83 8.50
C ILE A 111 13.92 -10.03 8.24
N LEU A 112 15.16 -9.80 7.81
CA LEU A 112 16.11 -10.86 7.44
C LEU A 112 16.95 -11.36 8.62
N ARG A 113 17.00 -10.64 9.76
CA ARG A 113 17.65 -11.09 11.01
C ARG A 113 17.08 -12.39 11.58
N PRO A 114 15.75 -12.56 11.73
CA PRO A 114 15.18 -13.79 12.29
C PRO A 114 15.53 -15.04 11.47
N GLY A 115 15.59 -14.91 10.13
CA GLY A 115 15.96 -16.00 9.22
C GLY A 115 17.43 -16.42 9.27
N LEU A 116 18.31 -15.64 9.91
CA LEU A 116 19.71 -15.99 10.15
C LEU A 116 19.87 -16.98 11.32
N ASN A 117 18.92 -17.05 12.25
CA ASN A 117 19.01 -17.90 13.45
C ASN A 117 18.19 -19.20 13.36
N GLU A 118 17.18 -19.30 12.50
CA GLU A 118 16.31 -20.49 12.41
C GLU A 118 16.83 -21.62 11.51
N SER A 119 17.97 -21.43 10.82
CA SER A 119 18.52 -22.46 9.93
C SER A 119 19.26 -23.62 10.63
N CYS A 120 19.22 -23.73 11.96
CA CYS A 120 19.94 -24.78 12.70
C CYS A 120 19.09 -25.69 13.62
N LEU A 121 17.75 -25.63 13.61
CA LEU A 121 16.94 -26.51 14.47
C LEU A 121 15.69 -27.04 13.77
N THR A 122 15.88 -27.96 12.83
CA THR A 122 14.97 -29.10 12.61
C THR A 122 15.67 -30.13 11.72
N THR A 123 16.55 -30.92 12.31
CA THR A 123 16.76 -32.31 11.87
C THR A 123 16.82 -33.18 13.12
N THR A 124 15.89 -34.10 13.16
CA THR A 124 15.61 -35.04 14.24
C THR A 124 16.71 -36.08 14.40
N SER A 125 16.81 -36.59 15.64
CA SER A 125 17.42 -37.85 16.10
C SER A 125 18.94 -38.00 16.00
N SER A 126 19.56 -37.95 17.18
CA SER A 126 20.89 -38.48 17.48
C SER A 126 20.93 -40.01 17.33
N ASN A 127 21.76 -40.50 16.41
CA ASN A 127 22.54 -41.72 16.59
C ASN A 127 24.02 -41.27 16.58
N PRO A 128 24.85 -41.64 17.56
CA PRO A 128 26.27 -41.33 17.54
C PRO A 128 27.01 -42.50 16.91
N ASP A 129 27.61 -42.32 15.73
CA ASP A 129 28.84 -43.03 15.33
C ASP A 129 29.37 -42.54 13.96
N ALA A 130 30.70 -42.54 13.86
CA ALA A 130 31.55 -42.42 12.66
C ALA A 130 31.94 -41.02 12.12
N ALA A 131 33.02 -40.51 12.71
CA ALA A 131 34.31 -40.19 12.08
C ALA A 131 34.39 -39.41 10.74
N ALA A 132 35.00 -38.22 10.85
CA ALA A 132 36.00 -37.62 9.97
C ALA A 132 35.86 -37.77 8.44
N SER A 133 35.29 -36.73 7.82
CA SER A 133 35.66 -36.33 6.45
C SER A 133 35.65 -34.80 6.34
N SER A 134 36.78 -34.26 5.87
CA SER A 134 37.07 -32.87 5.50
C SER A 134 35.90 -32.10 4.86
N PRO A 135 35.74 -30.78 5.14
CA PRO A 135 34.68 -30.01 4.52
C PRO A 135 35.05 -29.69 3.06
N SER A 136 34.54 -30.48 2.13
CA SER A 136 34.34 -29.99 0.77
C SER A 136 33.26 -28.91 0.88
N SER A 137 33.68 -27.64 0.83
CA SER A 137 32.75 -26.50 0.82
C SER A 137 31.99 -26.48 -0.49
N SER A 138 30.96 -27.29 -0.59
CA SER A 138 29.90 -27.08 -1.59
C SER A 138 29.37 -25.66 -1.37
N PRO A 139 29.17 -24.85 -2.43
CA PRO A 139 28.59 -23.54 -2.25
C PRO A 139 27.21 -23.72 -1.61
N SER A 140 27.03 -23.21 -0.40
CA SER A 140 25.76 -23.26 0.32
C SER A 140 24.66 -22.71 -0.60
N LYS A 141 23.61 -23.52 -0.82
CA LYS A 141 22.50 -23.14 -1.70
C LYS A 141 21.84 -21.86 -1.15
N LYS A 142 21.82 -20.80 -1.97
CA LYS A 142 21.18 -19.53 -1.60
C LYS A 142 19.67 -19.71 -1.36
N THR A 143 19.13 -18.97 -0.40
CA THR A 143 17.69 -18.96 -0.12
C THR A 143 16.98 -17.96 -1.03
N ASP A 144 15.93 -18.41 -1.70
CA ASP A 144 15.14 -17.58 -2.62
C ASP A 144 14.13 -16.70 -1.89
N VAL A 145 14.15 -15.39 -2.16
CA VAL A 145 13.26 -14.39 -1.56
C VAL A 145 12.76 -13.40 -2.61
N ILE A 146 11.62 -12.77 -2.37
CA ILE A 146 11.04 -11.75 -3.26
C ILE A 146 11.14 -10.37 -2.63
N VAL A 147 11.50 -9.37 -3.43
CA VAL A 147 11.37 -7.95 -3.10
C VAL A 147 10.49 -7.26 -4.12
N LEU A 148 9.59 -6.41 -3.64
CA LEU A 148 8.68 -5.64 -4.49
C LEU A 148 9.25 -4.25 -4.73
N VAL A 149 9.21 -3.76 -5.96
CA VAL A 149 9.74 -2.43 -6.30
C VAL A 149 8.73 -1.65 -7.10
N SER A 150 8.51 -0.38 -6.77
CA SER A 150 7.74 0.54 -7.60
C SER A 150 8.56 1.79 -7.84
N SER A 151 8.47 2.34 -9.06
CA SER A 151 9.03 3.65 -9.37
C SER A 151 8.00 4.56 -10.02
N GLY A 152 8.23 5.86 -9.89
CA GLY A 152 7.33 6.84 -10.45
C GLY A 152 7.55 8.26 -9.97
N ALA A 153 6.75 9.18 -10.50
CA ALA A 153 6.90 10.60 -10.19
C ALA A 153 6.57 10.94 -8.73
N TYR A 154 5.66 10.19 -8.10
CA TYR A 154 5.12 10.46 -6.75
C TYR A 154 4.95 11.95 -6.46
N ASN A 155 4.17 12.62 -7.32
CA ASN A 155 3.97 14.07 -7.30
C ASN A 155 2.50 14.43 -6.96
N PRO A 156 2.01 14.19 -5.73
CA PRO A 156 2.64 13.51 -4.59
C PRO A 156 2.35 11.99 -4.54
N ILE A 157 2.95 11.28 -3.57
CA ILE A 157 2.48 9.95 -3.14
C ILE A 157 1.06 10.03 -2.56
N HIS A 158 0.35 8.89 -2.54
CA HIS A 158 -1.01 8.77 -2.02
C HIS A 158 -1.27 7.32 -1.59
N MET A 159 -2.33 7.08 -0.82
CA MET A 159 -2.63 5.79 -0.19
C MET A 159 -2.77 4.63 -1.18
N LEU A 160 -3.29 4.85 -2.39
CA LEU A 160 -3.34 3.78 -3.39
C LEU A 160 -1.96 3.29 -3.88
N HIS A 161 -0.90 4.10 -3.77
CA HIS A 161 0.46 3.62 -4.07
C HIS A 161 0.92 2.61 -3.02
N ILE A 162 0.72 2.93 -1.74
CA ILE A 162 1.06 2.04 -0.63
C ILE A 162 0.19 0.77 -0.68
N ARG A 163 -1.13 0.95 -0.90
CA ARG A 163 -2.08 -0.16 -1.01
C ARG A 163 -1.69 -1.16 -2.11
N ALA A 164 -1.13 -0.69 -3.23
CA ALA A 164 -0.68 -1.57 -4.29
C ALA A 164 0.41 -2.55 -3.82
N PHE A 165 1.31 -2.14 -2.91
CA PHE A 165 2.28 -3.06 -2.31
C PHE A 165 1.61 -4.12 -1.46
N TYR A 166 0.67 -3.76 -0.58
CA TYR A 166 -0.04 -4.73 0.26
C TYR A 166 -0.84 -5.74 -0.58
N VAL A 167 -1.55 -5.28 -1.61
CA VAL A 167 -2.29 -6.16 -2.54
C VAL A 167 -1.33 -7.08 -3.31
N ALA A 168 -0.22 -6.53 -3.79
CA ALA A 168 0.80 -7.32 -4.49
C ALA A 168 1.43 -8.37 -3.58
N ARG A 169 1.80 -8.00 -2.34
CA ARG A 169 2.38 -8.91 -1.35
C ARG A 169 1.42 -10.06 -1.02
N GLN A 170 0.16 -9.74 -0.72
CA GLN A 170 -0.85 -10.76 -0.43
C GLN A 170 -0.99 -11.75 -1.59
N TYR A 171 -1.02 -11.25 -2.83
CA TYR A 171 -1.07 -12.11 -4.01
C TYR A 171 0.18 -12.98 -4.13
N VAL A 172 1.37 -12.39 -3.97
CA VAL A 172 2.63 -13.11 -4.10
C VAL A 172 2.75 -14.22 -3.06
N GLU A 173 2.52 -13.91 -1.79
CA GLU A 173 2.59 -14.88 -0.69
C GLU A 173 1.56 -16.02 -0.83
N SER A 174 0.43 -15.77 -1.51
CA SER A 174 -0.60 -16.79 -1.74
C SER A 174 -0.33 -17.68 -2.96
N ASN A 175 0.44 -17.21 -3.94
CA ASN A 175 0.57 -17.87 -5.26
C ASN A 175 2.00 -18.29 -5.62
N TYR A 176 3.01 -17.76 -4.93
CA TYR A 176 4.42 -18.05 -5.18
C TYR A 176 5.03 -18.76 -3.99
N LYS A 177 6.15 -19.46 -4.23
CA LYS A 177 6.83 -20.29 -3.22
C LYS A 177 7.78 -19.49 -2.32
N PHE A 178 8.14 -18.27 -2.71
CA PHE A 178 9.16 -17.48 -2.04
C PHE A 178 8.51 -16.36 -1.23
N PRO A 179 8.97 -16.10 0.00
CA PRO A 179 8.41 -15.06 0.84
C PRO A 179 8.76 -13.66 0.30
N VAL A 180 7.86 -12.71 0.51
CA VAL A 180 8.16 -11.29 0.30
C VAL A 180 8.88 -10.76 1.53
N VAL A 181 10.13 -10.35 1.37
CA VAL A 181 10.99 -9.90 2.49
C VAL A 181 11.11 -8.39 2.61
N GLY A 182 10.57 -7.64 1.64
CA GLY A 182 10.60 -6.18 1.69
C GLY A 182 10.05 -5.57 0.41
N ALA A 183 10.00 -4.24 0.42
CA ALA A 183 9.59 -3.46 -0.72
C ALA A 183 10.27 -2.09 -0.78
N PHE A 184 10.42 -1.57 -1.99
CA PHE A 184 11.03 -0.27 -2.25
C PHE A 184 10.16 0.63 -3.10
N ILE A 185 10.03 1.87 -2.65
CA ILE A 185 9.51 2.97 -3.46
C ILE A 185 10.70 3.80 -3.94
N SER A 186 11.00 3.75 -5.24
CA SER A 186 12.04 4.56 -5.88
C SER A 186 11.42 5.78 -6.57
N PRO A 187 11.56 6.99 -6.02
CA PRO A 187 11.03 8.18 -6.66
C PRO A 187 11.85 8.56 -7.88
N SER A 188 11.15 8.95 -8.94
CA SER A 188 11.81 9.29 -10.18
C SER A 188 12.56 10.61 -10.10
N HIS A 189 13.60 10.68 -10.92
CA HIS A 189 14.42 11.87 -11.10
C HIS A 189 13.59 13.09 -11.49
N ASP A 190 14.00 14.26 -11.00
CA ASP A 190 13.24 15.51 -11.08
C ASP A 190 12.98 15.96 -12.53
N THR A 191 13.92 15.69 -13.45
CA THR A 191 13.73 15.90 -14.89
C THR A 191 12.55 15.11 -15.47
N TYR A 192 12.32 13.87 -15.03
CA TYR A 192 11.16 13.10 -15.48
C TYR A 192 9.85 13.76 -15.02
N VAL A 193 9.79 14.22 -13.78
CA VAL A 193 8.62 14.91 -13.22
C VAL A 193 8.38 16.23 -13.95
N ARG A 194 9.44 17.01 -14.22
CA ARG A 194 9.36 18.26 -14.99
C ARG A 194 8.78 18.05 -16.38
N VAL A 195 9.19 17.01 -17.09
CA VAL A 195 8.62 16.67 -18.41
C VAL A 195 7.13 16.34 -18.31
N LYS A 196 6.71 15.58 -17.29
CA LYS A 196 5.28 15.26 -17.06
C LYS A 196 4.44 16.48 -16.69
N ASN A 197 5.04 17.43 -15.99
CA ASN A 197 4.41 18.65 -15.53
C ASN A 197 4.67 19.86 -16.46
N ARG A 198 5.20 19.65 -17.69
CA ARG A 198 5.57 20.75 -18.61
C ARG A 198 4.46 21.79 -18.88
N ARG A 199 3.19 21.37 -18.83
CA ARG A 199 2.03 22.25 -19.06
C ARG A 199 1.69 23.11 -17.85
N ASN A 200 2.02 22.64 -16.65
CA ASN A 200 1.85 23.38 -15.41
C ASN A 200 3.03 23.11 -14.47
N PRO A 201 4.21 23.74 -14.71
CA PRO A 201 5.41 23.47 -13.93
C PRO A 201 5.26 23.81 -12.44
N ARG A 202 4.34 24.70 -12.07
CA ARG A 202 4.08 25.07 -10.67
C ARG A 202 3.50 23.92 -9.85
N GLU A 203 2.80 23.00 -10.49
CA GLU A 203 2.29 21.76 -9.88
C GLU A 203 3.39 20.71 -9.61
N MET A 204 4.63 20.97 -10.00
CA MET A 204 5.73 20.06 -9.72
C MET A 204 6.20 20.24 -8.28
N ILE A 205 5.92 19.26 -7.43
CA ILE A 205 6.52 19.17 -6.10
C ILE A 205 8.00 18.81 -6.27
N THR A 206 8.87 19.57 -5.60
CA THR A 206 10.33 19.45 -5.72
C THR A 206 10.85 18.11 -5.17
N LYS A 207 12.05 17.71 -5.59
CA LYS A 207 12.74 16.49 -5.14
C LYS A 207 12.78 16.34 -3.60
N ARG A 208 13.08 17.44 -2.88
CA ARG A 208 13.10 17.55 -1.42
C ARG A 208 11.79 17.07 -0.80
N HIS A 209 10.69 17.68 -1.22
CA HIS A 209 9.38 17.36 -0.67
C HIS A 209 8.88 16.00 -1.13
N ARG A 210 9.17 15.58 -2.37
CA ARG A 210 8.75 14.25 -2.83
C ARG A 210 9.39 13.14 -2.00
N LEU A 211 10.69 13.23 -1.69
CA LEU A 211 11.34 12.28 -0.78
C LEU A 211 10.68 12.29 0.60
N ALA A 212 10.58 13.46 1.24
CA ALA A 212 10.03 13.58 2.57
C ALA A 212 8.57 13.10 2.66
N LEU A 213 7.76 13.36 1.64
CA LEU A 213 6.37 12.88 1.56
C LEU A 213 6.30 11.35 1.47
N ILE A 214 7.19 10.71 0.72
CA ILE A 214 7.21 9.24 0.60
C ILE A 214 7.66 8.62 1.92
N GLU A 215 8.75 9.11 2.52
CA GLU A 215 9.23 8.65 3.82
C GLU A 215 8.14 8.80 4.89
N THR A 216 7.49 9.97 4.94
CA THR A 216 6.37 10.23 5.84
C THR A 216 5.22 9.24 5.63
N ALA A 217 4.95 8.85 4.39
CA ALA A 217 3.86 7.95 4.05
C ALA A 217 4.16 6.49 4.44
N VAL A 218 5.43 6.08 4.43
CA VAL A 218 5.86 4.71 4.78
C VAL A 218 6.47 4.57 6.17
N ALA A 219 6.60 5.65 6.94
CA ALA A 219 7.24 5.65 8.27
C ALA A 219 6.67 4.61 9.26
N ALA A 220 5.38 4.29 9.16
CA ALA A 220 4.73 3.27 10.01
C ALA A 220 4.79 1.85 9.41
N SER A 221 5.35 1.69 8.21
CA SER A 221 5.50 0.39 7.56
C SER A 221 6.73 -0.32 8.11
N SER A 222 6.56 -1.60 8.47
CA SER A 222 7.64 -2.47 8.88
C SER A 222 8.26 -3.27 7.73
N TRP A 223 7.99 -2.94 6.46
CA TRP A 223 8.50 -3.69 5.31
C TRP A 223 8.63 -2.91 3.99
N ILE A 224 8.23 -1.63 3.96
CA ILE A 224 8.34 -0.76 2.79
C ILE A 224 9.33 0.37 3.12
N GLU A 225 10.39 0.49 2.34
CA GLU A 225 11.40 1.54 2.46
C GLU A 225 11.44 2.42 1.19
N VAL A 226 12.14 3.56 1.31
CA VAL A 226 12.35 4.49 0.20
C VAL A 226 13.73 4.26 -0.38
N ASP A 227 13.79 3.92 -1.66
CA ASP A 227 15.06 3.90 -2.39
C ASP A 227 15.37 5.31 -2.92
N LYS A 228 16.37 5.98 -2.36
CA LYS A 228 16.76 7.35 -2.75
C LYS A 228 17.64 7.37 -4.01
N TRP A 229 18.01 6.22 -4.57
CA TRP A 229 19.03 6.14 -5.62
C TRP A 229 18.64 6.90 -6.89
N GLU A 230 17.50 6.58 -7.52
CA GLU A 230 17.09 7.17 -8.80
C GLU A 230 16.96 8.70 -8.74
N ILE A 231 16.34 9.24 -7.68
CA ILE A 231 16.10 10.67 -7.55
C ILE A 231 17.38 11.48 -7.32
N THR A 232 18.41 10.86 -6.75
CA THR A 232 19.69 11.49 -6.41
C THR A 232 20.75 11.36 -7.50
N ARG A 233 20.44 10.66 -8.60
CA ARG A 233 21.33 10.58 -9.77
C ARG A 233 21.40 11.91 -10.50
N ARG A 234 22.48 12.11 -11.27
CA ARG A 234 22.64 13.30 -12.13
C ARG A 234 21.71 13.32 -13.34
N ARG A 235 21.23 12.15 -13.77
CA ARG A 235 20.41 11.98 -14.99
C ARG A 235 19.21 11.08 -14.72
N VAL A 236 18.18 11.22 -15.54
CA VAL A 236 17.04 10.31 -15.53
C VAL A 236 17.52 8.91 -15.92
N LEU A 237 17.14 7.91 -15.13
CA LEU A 237 17.34 6.50 -15.44
C LEU A 237 16.03 5.85 -15.86
N ASP A 238 16.13 4.69 -16.51
CA ASP A 238 14.95 3.87 -16.79
C ASP A 238 14.60 2.99 -15.58
N TYR A 239 13.38 2.46 -15.59
CA TYR A 239 12.89 1.62 -14.50
C TYR A 239 13.67 0.31 -14.39
N LEU A 240 14.26 -0.21 -15.48
CA LEU A 240 15.06 -1.44 -15.44
C LEU A 240 16.37 -1.22 -14.68
N SER A 241 17.02 -0.07 -14.86
CA SER A 241 18.20 0.32 -14.09
C SER A 241 17.90 0.37 -12.59
N THR A 242 16.74 0.93 -12.21
CA THR A 242 16.27 0.94 -10.82
C THR A 242 16.07 -0.48 -10.27
N LEU A 243 15.47 -1.39 -11.04
CA LEU A 243 15.29 -2.79 -10.62
C LEU A 243 16.61 -3.53 -10.46
N SER A 244 17.56 -3.32 -11.38
CA SER A 244 18.90 -3.89 -11.32
C SER A 244 19.67 -3.37 -10.11
N HIS A 245 19.61 -2.06 -9.86
CA HIS A 245 20.23 -1.45 -8.68
C HIS A 245 19.70 -2.08 -7.38
N VAL A 246 18.38 -2.21 -7.24
CA VAL A 246 17.78 -2.84 -6.06
C VAL A 246 18.24 -4.30 -5.91
N ARG A 247 18.25 -5.09 -6.99
CA ARG A 247 18.73 -6.49 -6.95
C ARG A 247 20.17 -6.54 -6.46
N GLU A 248 21.06 -5.79 -7.09
CA GLU A 248 22.50 -5.77 -6.79
C GLU A 248 22.77 -5.31 -5.36
N THR A 249 22.07 -4.26 -4.92
CA THR A 249 22.19 -3.74 -3.56
C THR A 249 21.75 -4.77 -2.53
N CYS A 250 20.59 -5.42 -2.73
CA CYS A 250 20.11 -6.48 -1.85
C CYS A 250 21.06 -7.68 -1.81
N GLU A 251 21.56 -8.14 -2.97
CA GLU A 251 22.47 -9.28 -3.04
C GLU A 251 23.86 -8.98 -2.45
N THR A 252 24.28 -7.71 -2.47
CA THR A 252 25.53 -7.25 -1.84
C THR A 252 25.40 -7.25 -0.31
N HIS A 253 24.30 -6.72 0.23
CA HIS A 253 24.08 -6.65 1.68
C HIS A 253 23.70 -8.00 2.30
N PHE A 254 23.05 -8.87 1.51
CA PHE A 254 22.59 -10.18 1.98
C PHE A 254 22.96 -11.31 1.00
N PRO A 255 24.27 -11.67 0.92
CA PRO A 255 24.79 -12.61 -0.08
C PRO A 255 24.25 -14.03 0.04
N GLN A 256 23.69 -14.39 1.21
CA GLN A 256 23.04 -15.68 1.47
C GLN A 256 21.69 -15.84 0.76
N PHE A 257 21.07 -14.74 0.33
CA PHE A 257 19.79 -14.75 -0.38
C PHE A 257 19.99 -14.55 -1.89
N ARG A 258 19.05 -15.09 -2.67
CA ARG A 258 18.86 -14.75 -4.09
C ARG A 258 17.55 -13.98 -4.22
N PHE A 259 17.63 -12.75 -4.72
CA PHE A 259 16.50 -11.84 -4.75
C PHE A 259 15.77 -11.89 -6.10
N HIS A 260 14.51 -12.32 -6.06
CA HIS A 260 13.56 -12.17 -7.16
C HIS A 260 12.88 -10.81 -7.04
N VAL A 261 13.23 -9.89 -7.94
CA VAL A 261 12.66 -8.54 -7.94
C VAL A 261 11.38 -8.52 -8.80
N MET A 262 10.28 -8.03 -8.22
CA MET A 262 9.00 -7.87 -8.92
C MET A 262 8.59 -6.40 -8.96
N TYR A 263 8.37 -5.87 -10.17
CA TYR A 263 7.92 -4.50 -10.37
C TYR A 263 6.42 -4.34 -10.14
N VAL A 264 6.04 -3.52 -9.17
CA VAL A 264 4.65 -3.18 -8.81
C VAL A 264 4.26 -1.88 -9.51
N CYS A 265 3.18 -1.93 -10.31
CA CYS A 265 2.69 -0.75 -10.99
C CYS A 265 1.16 -0.73 -11.15
N GLY A 266 0.62 0.41 -11.57
CA GLY A 266 -0.80 0.55 -11.92
C GLY A 266 -1.07 0.32 -13.40
N CYS A 267 -2.37 0.21 -13.73
CA CYS A 267 -2.88 -0.02 -15.10
C CYS A 267 -2.27 0.89 -16.18
N ASN A 268 -2.04 2.16 -15.86
CA ASN A 268 -1.54 3.14 -16.83
C ASN A 268 -0.04 2.97 -17.12
N THR A 269 0.69 2.34 -16.20
CA THR A 269 2.13 2.11 -16.32
C THR A 269 2.38 0.78 -16.99
N VAL A 270 1.67 -0.29 -16.60
CA VAL A 270 1.91 -1.65 -17.08
C VAL A 270 1.85 -1.76 -18.61
N VAL A 271 0.95 -1.03 -19.26
CA VAL A 271 0.79 -1.02 -20.73
C VAL A 271 1.91 -0.28 -21.47
N LYS A 272 2.78 0.44 -20.75
CA LYS A 272 3.91 1.21 -21.29
C LYS A 272 5.26 0.53 -21.06
N LEU A 273 5.28 -0.59 -20.31
CA LEU A 273 6.51 -1.30 -19.99
C LEU A 273 6.95 -2.17 -21.17
N SER A 274 8.26 -2.39 -21.26
CA SER A 274 8.83 -3.41 -22.13
C SER A 274 8.81 -4.75 -21.39
N HIS A 275 7.72 -5.50 -21.57
CA HIS A 275 7.52 -6.80 -20.92
C HIS A 275 8.56 -7.85 -21.32
N SER A 276 9.05 -7.77 -22.57
CA SER A 276 10.15 -8.62 -23.04
C SER A 276 11.45 -8.30 -22.34
N ALA A 277 11.77 -7.02 -22.10
CA ALA A 277 12.98 -6.62 -21.38
C ALA A 277 12.91 -7.02 -19.90
N LEU A 278 11.77 -6.78 -19.23
CA LEU A 278 11.54 -7.27 -17.86
C LEU A 278 11.82 -8.77 -17.75
N ARG A 279 11.26 -9.58 -18.66
CA ARG A 279 11.50 -11.02 -18.67
C ARG A 279 12.96 -11.37 -18.99
N GLY A 280 13.56 -10.67 -19.95
CA GLY A 280 14.95 -10.87 -20.37
C GLY A 280 15.93 -10.70 -19.21
N ASP A 281 15.68 -9.70 -18.37
CA ASP A 281 16.51 -9.38 -17.20
C ASP A 281 16.09 -10.14 -15.92
N GLY A 282 15.14 -11.07 -16.05
CA GLY A 282 14.66 -11.92 -14.94
C GLY A 282 13.81 -11.18 -13.91
N PHE A 283 13.16 -10.09 -14.28
CA PHE A 283 12.23 -9.34 -13.42
C PHE A 283 10.79 -9.82 -13.57
N GLY A 284 10.08 -9.92 -12.44
CA GLY A 284 8.64 -10.08 -12.43
C GLY A 284 7.93 -8.74 -12.61
N CYS A 285 6.66 -8.78 -13.03
CA CYS A 285 5.81 -7.59 -13.09
C CYS A 285 4.42 -7.92 -12.55
N ILE A 286 3.95 -7.09 -11.62
CA ILE A 286 2.62 -7.17 -11.04
C ILE A 286 1.90 -5.83 -11.21
N THR A 287 0.75 -5.86 -11.86
CA THR A 287 -0.12 -4.69 -11.97
C THR A 287 -1.30 -4.84 -11.03
N VAL A 288 -1.48 -3.85 -10.17
CA VAL A 288 -2.67 -3.77 -9.30
C VAL A 288 -3.69 -2.86 -9.96
N CYS A 289 -4.89 -3.40 -10.17
CA CYS A 289 -5.97 -2.73 -10.85
C CYS A 289 -7.28 -2.86 -10.09
N ARG A 290 -8.21 -1.93 -10.33
CA ARG A 290 -9.59 -2.16 -9.90
C ARG A 290 -10.20 -3.22 -10.81
N PRO A 291 -11.16 -4.02 -10.33
CA PRO A 291 -11.77 -5.06 -11.16
C PRO A 291 -12.46 -4.54 -12.43
N THR A 292 -12.94 -3.29 -12.42
CA THR A 292 -13.50 -2.64 -13.62
C THR A 292 -12.45 -2.36 -14.70
N GLN A 293 -11.17 -2.39 -14.35
CA GLN A 293 -10.05 -2.11 -15.24
C GLN A 293 -9.39 -3.37 -15.78
N THR A 294 -9.62 -4.54 -15.18
CA THR A 294 -8.95 -5.81 -15.53
C THR A 294 -9.10 -6.16 -17.01
N ALA A 295 -10.34 -6.15 -17.52
CA ALA A 295 -10.62 -6.46 -18.92
C ALA A 295 -9.90 -5.49 -19.88
N MET A 296 -9.85 -4.21 -19.52
CA MET A 296 -9.13 -3.20 -20.28
C MET A 296 -7.62 -3.47 -20.27
N VAL A 297 -7.03 -3.77 -19.11
CA VAL A 297 -5.60 -4.04 -18.98
C VAL A 297 -5.21 -5.28 -19.78
N VAL A 298 -5.94 -6.39 -19.61
CA VAL A 298 -5.70 -7.64 -20.34
C VAL A 298 -5.80 -7.43 -21.85
N LYS A 299 -6.77 -6.63 -22.31
CA LYS A 299 -6.91 -6.29 -23.73
C LYS A 299 -5.70 -5.52 -24.27
N HIS A 300 -5.17 -4.55 -23.51
CA HIS A 300 -4.00 -3.77 -23.95
C HIS A 300 -2.68 -4.55 -23.89
N LEU A 301 -2.52 -5.44 -22.91
CA LEU A 301 -1.35 -6.33 -22.83
C LEU A 301 -1.34 -7.34 -23.98
N GLY A 302 -2.52 -7.78 -24.43
CA GLY A 302 -2.65 -8.85 -25.39
C GLY A 302 -2.41 -10.23 -24.76
N LYS A 303 -2.85 -11.29 -25.46
CA LYS A 303 -2.95 -12.66 -24.91
C LYS A 303 -1.62 -13.23 -24.43
N THR A 304 -0.51 -12.88 -25.06
CA THR A 304 0.82 -13.43 -24.75
C THR A 304 1.41 -12.76 -23.50
N LEU A 305 1.33 -11.43 -23.40
CA LEU A 305 1.90 -10.69 -22.27
C LEU A 305 1.03 -10.75 -21.02
N ALA A 306 -0.28 -10.98 -21.17
CA ALA A 306 -1.17 -11.25 -20.04
C ALA A 306 -0.83 -12.56 -19.30
N LYS A 307 -0.09 -13.49 -19.94
CA LYS A 307 0.40 -14.71 -19.27
C LYS A 307 1.71 -14.49 -18.51
N THR A 308 2.47 -13.45 -18.83
CA THR A 308 3.76 -13.15 -18.20
C THR A 308 3.66 -12.03 -17.16
N THR A 309 2.63 -11.19 -17.27
CA THR A 309 2.34 -10.11 -16.31
C THR A 309 1.28 -10.57 -15.35
N THR A 310 1.56 -10.45 -14.05
CA THR A 310 0.57 -10.75 -13.02
C THR A 310 -0.42 -9.59 -12.91
N VAL A 311 -1.69 -9.81 -13.23
CA VAL A 311 -2.76 -8.82 -13.09
C VAL A 311 -3.55 -9.14 -11.82
N VAL A 312 -3.54 -8.23 -10.85
CA VAL A 312 -4.19 -8.42 -9.55
C VAL A 312 -5.27 -7.38 -9.34
N GLU A 313 -6.43 -7.87 -8.93
CA GLU A 313 -7.58 -7.07 -8.62
C GLU A 313 -7.57 -6.61 -7.15
N ASP A 314 -7.58 -5.30 -6.93
CA ASP A 314 -7.89 -4.73 -5.63
C ASP A 314 -9.41 -4.77 -5.41
N THR A 315 -9.85 -5.80 -4.69
CA THR A 315 -11.27 -6.04 -4.37
C THR A 315 -11.69 -5.41 -3.04
N GLY A 316 -10.82 -4.63 -2.39
CA GLY A 316 -11.15 -3.97 -1.14
C GLY A 316 -12.27 -2.94 -1.29
N VAL A 317 -13.08 -2.83 -0.24
CA VAL A 317 -14.08 -1.76 -0.11
C VAL A 317 -13.34 -0.50 0.33
N LEU A 318 -13.39 0.54 -0.51
CA LEU A 318 -12.73 1.82 -0.24
C LEU A 318 -13.75 2.96 -0.23
N PRO A 319 -13.55 3.99 0.61
CA PRO A 319 -14.27 5.26 0.50
C PRO A 319 -14.12 5.87 -0.90
N CYS A 320 -15.13 6.58 -1.40
CA CYS A 320 -15.15 7.12 -2.77
C CYS A 320 -13.90 7.90 -3.15
N ASP A 321 -13.46 8.81 -2.28
CA ASP A 321 -12.33 9.69 -2.56
C ASP A 321 -11.00 8.94 -2.55
N LEU A 322 -10.83 8.01 -1.61
CA LEU A 322 -9.68 7.12 -1.59
C LEU A 322 -9.67 6.23 -2.83
N GLU A 323 -10.81 5.65 -3.19
CA GLU A 323 -10.93 4.82 -4.37
C GLU A 323 -10.51 5.63 -5.60
N ARG A 324 -10.92 6.90 -5.73
CA ARG A 324 -10.60 7.74 -6.89
C ARG A 324 -9.25 8.43 -6.82
N ALA A 325 -8.48 8.26 -5.74
CA ALA A 325 -7.23 8.96 -5.52
C ALA A 325 -6.25 8.80 -6.69
N THR A 326 -5.71 9.93 -7.16
CA THR A 326 -4.56 9.98 -8.06
C THR A 326 -3.72 11.19 -7.69
N SER A 327 -2.42 11.18 -7.98
CA SER A 327 -1.56 12.35 -7.72
C SER A 327 -2.11 13.63 -8.37
N PHE A 328 -2.74 13.52 -9.55
CA PHE A 328 -3.41 14.65 -10.20
C PHE A 328 -4.56 15.22 -9.35
N ARG A 329 -5.43 14.36 -8.82
CA ARG A 329 -6.55 14.79 -7.97
C ARG A 329 -6.10 15.36 -6.64
N VAL A 330 -5.02 14.81 -6.07
CA VAL A 330 -4.42 15.37 -4.85
C VAL A 330 -3.95 16.81 -5.12
N ARG A 331 -3.21 17.04 -6.21
CA ARG A 331 -2.79 18.41 -6.58
C ARG A 331 -3.97 19.34 -6.87
N GLN A 332 -5.01 18.84 -7.54
CA GLN A 332 -6.24 19.60 -7.77
C GLN A 332 -6.89 20.03 -6.45
N ALA A 333 -7.03 19.10 -5.49
CA ALA A 333 -7.61 19.37 -4.18
C ALA A 333 -6.74 20.35 -3.36
N LEU A 334 -5.41 20.23 -3.47
CA LEU A 334 -4.43 21.10 -2.80
C LEU A 334 -4.54 22.58 -3.20
N THR A 335 -5.16 22.92 -4.34
CA THR A 335 -5.39 24.32 -4.72
C THR A 335 -6.29 25.08 -3.73
N ASN A 336 -7.12 24.36 -2.99
CA ASN A 336 -7.94 24.87 -1.90
C ASN A 336 -7.94 23.87 -0.72
N VAL A 337 -6.86 23.91 0.07
CA VAL A 337 -6.64 22.99 1.20
C VAL A 337 -7.73 23.10 2.26
N GLU A 338 -8.18 24.32 2.58
CA GLU A 338 -9.19 24.57 3.63
C GLU A 338 -10.51 23.87 3.30
N THR A 339 -10.99 24.02 2.06
CA THR A 339 -12.25 23.38 1.62
C THR A 339 -12.10 21.86 1.44
N ASN A 340 -10.92 21.39 1.04
CA ASN A 340 -10.70 19.99 0.67
C ASN A 340 -9.95 19.15 1.73
N ALA A 341 -9.77 19.65 2.96
CA ALA A 341 -8.91 19.05 3.98
C ALA A 341 -9.18 17.56 4.19
N SER A 342 -10.44 17.19 4.50
CA SER A 342 -10.85 15.80 4.74
C SER A 342 -10.62 14.90 3.52
N MET A 343 -10.91 15.41 2.32
CA MET A 343 -10.69 14.67 1.07
C MET A 343 -9.19 14.43 0.82
N ILE A 344 -8.34 15.43 1.05
CA ILE A 344 -6.89 15.31 0.89
C ILE A 344 -6.34 14.31 1.90
N GLU A 345 -6.70 14.47 3.18
CA GLU A 345 -6.28 13.57 4.26
C GLU A 345 -6.66 12.12 3.97
N MET A 346 -7.86 11.87 3.45
CA MET A 346 -8.30 10.53 3.05
C MET A 346 -7.49 9.97 1.87
N MET A 347 -7.09 10.81 0.89
CA MET A 347 -6.29 10.36 -0.25
C MET A 347 -4.83 10.06 0.12
N VAL A 348 -4.23 10.80 1.06
CA VAL A 348 -2.79 10.74 1.33
C VAL A 348 -2.41 10.26 2.73
N GLY A 349 -3.36 10.10 3.63
CA GLY A 349 -3.13 9.82 5.04
C GLY A 349 -2.76 11.07 5.84
N LYS A 350 -3.07 11.02 7.14
CA LYS A 350 -2.87 12.14 8.08
C LYS A 350 -1.42 12.67 8.14
N PRO A 351 -0.37 11.83 8.22
CA PRO A 351 1.00 12.35 8.32
C PRO A 351 1.40 13.16 7.07
N VAL A 352 1.04 12.67 5.88
CA VAL A 352 1.33 13.35 4.60
C VAL A 352 0.51 14.64 4.47
N PHE A 353 -0.75 14.62 4.91
CA PHE A 353 -1.58 15.82 4.94
C PHE A 353 -0.99 16.91 5.85
N GLN A 354 -0.54 16.54 7.05
CA GLN A 354 0.14 17.46 7.96
C GLN A 354 1.42 18.04 7.35
N TYR A 355 2.18 17.24 6.60
CA TYR A 355 3.34 17.72 5.86
C TYR A 355 2.95 18.80 4.82
N PHE A 356 1.86 18.60 4.05
CA PHE A 356 1.39 19.61 3.10
C PHE A 356 1.04 20.94 3.75
N VAL A 357 0.38 20.89 4.92
CA VAL A 357 0.01 22.10 5.68
C VAL A 357 1.26 22.79 6.21
N LYS A 358 2.17 22.04 6.84
CA LYS A 358 3.42 22.58 7.44
C LYS A 358 4.30 23.29 6.41
N HIS A 359 4.42 22.73 5.20
CA HIS A 359 5.32 23.25 4.16
C HIS A 359 4.60 24.10 3.09
N GLU A 360 3.34 24.45 3.34
CA GLU A 360 2.51 25.29 2.46
C GLU A 360 2.45 24.82 1.00
N ILE A 361 2.57 23.51 0.78
CA ILE A 361 2.65 22.88 -0.55
C ILE A 361 1.43 23.25 -1.41
N GLY A 362 0.25 23.32 -0.80
CA GLY A 362 -0.98 23.72 -1.48
C GLY A 362 -0.95 25.17 -1.99
N ARG A 363 -0.36 26.11 -1.23
CA ARG A 363 -0.20 27.52 -1.64
C ARG A 363 0.74 27.65 -2.83
N LYS A 364 1.85 26.89 -2.81
CA LYS A 364 2.83 26.83 -3.90
C LYS A 364 2.22 26.25 -5.18
N ILE A 365 1.50 25.14 -5.07
CA ILE A 365 0.77 24.53 -6.20
C ILE A 365 -0.31 25.47 -6.75
N ALA A 366 -1.03 26.19 -5.88
CA ALA A 366 -2.04 27.17 -6.27
C ALA A 366 -1.46 28.45 -6.92
N GLY A 367 -0.13 28.63 -6.90
CA GLY A 367 0.52 29.86 -7.35
C GLY A 367 0.28 31.07 -6.44
N LYS A 368 -0.17 30.83 -5.20
CA LYS A 368 -0.31 31.85 -4.15
C LYS A 368 1.03 32.16 -3.48
N GLU A 369 2.02 31.31 -3.70
CA GLU A 369 3.39 31.40 -3.20
C GLU A 369 4.34 30.76 -4.22
N ASN A 370 5.59 31.21 -4.25
CA ASN A 370 6.61 30.60 -5.10
C ASN A 370 7.35 29.49 -4.33
N TRP A 371 7.87 28.51 -5.06
CA TRP A 371 8.87 27.58 -4.51
C TRP A 371 10.13 28.38 -4.17
N SER A 372 10.47 28.42 -2.87
CA SER A 372 11.68 29.05 -2.34
C SER A 372 12.94 28.30 -2.77
N ASP A 373 14.10 28.86 -2.46
CA ASP A 373 15.37 28.17 -2.76
C ASP A 373 15.61 26.99 -1.82
N ASP A 374 15.18 27.07 -0.55
CA ASP A 374 15.20 25.92 0.37
C ASP A 374 14.33 24.76 -0.15
N ASP A 375 13.15 25.06 -0.71
CA ASP A 375 12.28 24.01 -1.28
C ASP A 375 12.97 23.24 -2.42
N LYS A 376 13.92 23.87 -3.12
CA LYS A 376 14.63 23.29 -4.28
C LYS A 376 15.89 22.53 -3.89
N GLN A 377 16.51 22.89 -2.77
CA GLN A 377 17.74 22.26 -2.27
C GLN A 377 17.46 20.89 -1.66
N TRP A 378 18.48 20.04 -1.61
CA TRP A 378 18.42 18.77 -0.88
C TRP A 378 18.28 19.01 0.62
N ARG A 379 17.74 18.03 1.36
CA ARG A 379 17.88 18.01 2.82
C ARG A 379 19.29 17.56 3.16
N ASP A 380 19.82 18.02 4.29
CA ASP A 380 21.17 17.65 4.72
C ASP A 380 21.33 16.12 4.83
N GLU A 381 20.31 15.43 5.33
CA GLU A 381 20.25 13.96 5.43
C GLU A 381 20.21 13.23 4.08
N ASP A 382 19.83 13.90 3.00
CA ASP A 382 19.80 13.31 1.66
C ASP A 382 21.12 13.49 0.91
N LEU A 383 21.98 14.44 1.33
CA LEU A 383 23.21 14.81 0.61
C LEU A 383 24.19 13.65 0.46
N ALA A 384 24.23 12.73 1.43
CA ALA A 384 25.06 11.54 1.38
C ALA A 384 24.76 10.62 0.18
N TYR A 385 23.55 10.71 -0.39
CA TYR A 385 23.11 9.92 -1.53
C TYR A 385 23.30 10.65 -2.86
N VAL A 386 23.62 11.94 -2.86
CA VAL A 386 23.69 12.77 -4.07
C VAL A 386 25.02 12.59 -4.79
N GLU A 387 24.96 12.10 -6.02
CA GLU A 387 26.16 11.76 -6.83
C GLU A 387 26.83 12.95 -7.53
N TYR A 388 26.36 14.16 -7.29
CA TYR A 388 26.84 15.36 -7.96
C TYR A 388 26.90 16.53 -6.98
N SER A 389 27.95 17.35 -7.08
CA SER A 389 27.93 18.67 -6.47
C SER A 389 26.97 19.57 -7.25
N GLU A 390 26.08 20.27 -6.55
CA GLU A 390 25.37 21.41 -7.14
C GLU A 390 26.41 22.53 -7.34
N ASN A 391 26.97 22.61 -8.55
CA ASN A 391 27.85 23.71 -8.96
C ASN A 391 27.05 24.89 -9.47
#